data_AF-A0A925VRR2-F1
#
_entry.id   AF-A0A925VRR2-F1
#
_cell.length_a   1.000
_cell.length_b   1.000
_cell.length_c   1.000
_cell.angle_alpha   90.00
_cell.angle_beta   90.00
_cell.angle_gamma   90.00
#
_symmetry.space_group_name_H-M   'P 1'
#
loop_
_entity.id
_entity.type
_entity.pdbx_description
1 polymer ?
#
loop_
_entity_poly.entity_id
_entity_poly.type
_entity_poly.pdbx_seq_one_letter_code
_entity_poly.pdbx_strand_id
1 'polypeptide(L)'
;GTRSLAGIMNFYHPAYRKHSLGKYLMLLKINHALSQQKTHYYPGYLVHNYPKFDYKLFACPAATEVYDCATGQWLPFAWAAVATHSAGLLAGRPDEHDTD
;
A
#
# COMPACT_ATOMS: atom_id res chain seq x y z
N GLY A 1 3.82 -9.08 12.19
CA GLY A 1 3.41 -10.20 13.05
C GLY A 1 4.02 -11.49 12.53
N THR A 2 3.87 -12.61 13.23
CA THR A 2 4.51 -13.89 12.84
C THR A 2 4.04 -14.44 11.48
N ARG A 3 2.83 -14.08 11.04
CA ARG A 3 2.23 -14.50 9.76
C ARG A 3 2.41 -13.51 8.61
N SER A 4 3.09 -12.38 8.84
CA SER A 4 3.20 -11.31 7.86
C SER A 4 4.64 -10.88 7.60
N LEU A 5 4.89 -10.36 6.40
CA LEU A 5 6.15 -9.73 6.03
C LEU A 5 5.90 -8.31 5.54
N ALA A 6 6.63 -7.34 6.08
CA ALA A 6 6.59 -5.95 5.62
C ALA A 6 7.69 -5.71 4.57
N GLY A 7 7.30 -5.17 3.41
CA GLY A 7 8.17 -4.94 2.26
C GLY A 7 8.13 -3.51 1.73
N ILE A 8 7.98 -2.53 2.63
CA ILE A 8 7.58 -1.14 2.35
C ILE A 8 8.49 -0.43 1.34
N MET A 9 9.80 -0.69 1.39
CA MET A 9 10.80 0.12 0.70
C MET A 9 11.56 -0.67 -0.35
N ASN A 10 11.74 -0.10 -1.55
CA ASN A 10 12.49 -0.66 -2.66
C ASN A 10 13.52 0.36 -3.12
N PHE A 11 14.79 -0.05 -3.24
CA PHE A 11 15.84 0.78 -3.80
C PHE A 11 16.47 0.08 -4.99
N TYR A 12 16.81 0.88 -5.99
CA TYR A 12 17.54 0.44 -7.18
C TYR A 12 18.28 1.63 -7.78
N HIS A 13 19.34 1.33 -8.52
CA HIS A 13 20.13 2.38 -9.13
C HIS A 13 19.33 3.09 -10.25
N PRO A 14 19.29 4.44 -10.31
CA PRO A 14 18.41 5.20 -11.23
C PRO A 14 18.57 4.87 -12.71
N ALA A 15 19.78 4.45 -13.13
CA ALA A 15 20.05 4.02 -14.50
C ALA A 15 19.15 2.86 -14.97
N TYR A 16 18.61 2.07 -14.04
CA TYR A 16 17.77 0.91 -14.33
C TYR A 16 16.26 1.19 -14.23
N ARG A 17 15.83 2.46 -14.13
CA ARG A 17 14.41 2.83 -14.00
C ARG A 17 13.49 2.21 -15.06
N LYS A 18 14.00 1.96 -16.27
CA LYS A 18 13.26 1.38 -17.40
C LYS A 18 12.88 -0.09 -17.20
N HIS A 19 13.46 -0.77 -16.21
CA HIS A 19 13.27 -2.20 -15.98
C HIS A 19 12.21 -2.54 -14.92
N SER A 20 11.42 -1.55 -14.45
CA SER A 20 10.38 -1.78 -13.43
C SER A 20 10.87 -2.47 -12.16
N LEU A 21 12.10 -2.17 -11.72
CA LEU A 21 12.76 -2.87 -10.61
C LEU A 21 11.99 -2.81 -9.29
N GLY A 22 11.20 -1.75 -9.04
CA GLY A 22 10.31 -1.70 -7.88
C GLY A 22 9.27 -2.83 -7.86
N LYS A 23 8.67 -3.16 -9.01
CA LYS A 23 7.74 -4.29 -9.15
C LYS A 23 8.47 -5.62 -9.00
N TYR A 24 9.63 -5.76 -9.63
CA TYR A 24 10.44 -6.97 -9.53
C TYR A 24 10.86 -7.29 -8.08
N LEU A 25 11.37 -6.30 -7.35
CA LEU A 25 11.73 -6.43 -5.93
C LEU A 25 10.51 -6.80 -5.07
N MET A 26 9.33 -6.29 -5.42
CA MET A 26 8.08 -6.66 -4.75
C MET A 26 7.75 -8.15 -4.94
N LEU A 27 7.88 -8.70 -6.15
CA LEU A 27 7.67 -10.12 -6.41
C LEU A 27 8.68 -11.00 -5.67
N LEU A 28 9.96 -10.60 -5.63
CA LEU A 28 10.98 -11.31 -4.86
C LEU A 28 10.63 -11.39 -3.37
N LYS A 29 10.11 -10.29 -2.80
CA LYS A 29 9.66 -10.28 -1.40
C LYS A 29 8.42 -11.14 -1.17
N ILE A 30 7.48 -11.17 -2.12
CA ILE A 30 6.33 -12.08 -2.07
C ILE A 30 6.81 -13.53 -2.08
N ASN A 31 7.74 -13.89 -2.98
CA ASN A 31 8.33 -15.24 -3.01
C ASN A 31 9.06 -15.59 -1.70
N HIS A 32 9.78 -14.63 -1.11
CA HIS A 32 10.42 -14.81 0.19
C HIS A 32 9.40 -15.00 1.33
N ALA A 33 8.29 -14.26 1.31
CA ALA A 33 7.20 -14.44 2.26
C ALA A 33 6.56 -15.83 2.12
N LEU A 34 6.34 -16.30 0.88
CA LEU A 34 5.81 -17.63 0.59
C LEU A 34 6.74 -18.75 1.07
N SER A 35 8.06 -18.62 0.86
CA SER A 35 9.03 -19.64 1.34
C SER A 35 9.09 -19.74 2.86
N GLN A 36 8.71 -18.67 3.57
CA GLN A 36 8.55 -18.63 5.02
C GLN A 36 7.12 -18.93 5.49
N GLN A 37 6.26 -19.44 4.60
CA GLN A 37 4.86 -19.77 4.86
C GLN A 37 4.05 -18.58 5.45
N LYS A 38 4.42 -17.35 5.08
CA LYS A 38 3.64 -16.17 5.45
C LYS A 38 2.37 -16.12 4.61
N THR A 39 1.29 -15.64 5.21
CA THR A 39 0.00 -15.50 4.55
C THR A 39 -0.28 -14.06 4.12
N HIS A 40 0.50 -13.08 4.61
CA HIS A 40 0.30 -11.67 4.32
C HIS A 40 1.62 -10.98 3.95
N TYR A 41 1.56 -10.15 2.92
CA TYR A 41 2.63 -9.27 2.52
C TYR A 41 2.14 -7.82 2.56
N TYR A 42 2.82 -6.96 3.32
CA TYR A 42 2.46 -5.56 3.48
C TYR A 42 3.43 -4.66 2.69
N PRO A 43 3.02 -4.15 1.50
CA PRO A 43 3.86 -3.29 0.66
C PRO A 43 3.83 -1.80 1.08
N GLY A 44 3.11 -1.46 2.14
CA GLY A 44 2.88 -0.07 2.57
C GLY A 44 1.53 0.48 2.11
N TYR A 45 1.34 1.78 2.30
CA TYR A 45 0.13 2.50 1.94
C TYR A 45 0.11 2.96 0.48
N LEU A 46 -1.09 3.28 -0.02
CA LEU A 46 -1.31 4.04 -1.25
C LEU A 46 -1.99 5.36 -0.88
N VAL A 47 -1.98 6.33 -1.80
CA VAL A 47 -2.57 7.65 -1.58
C VAL A 47 -3.58 7.89 -2.70
N HIS A 48 -4.82 8.25 -2.32
CA HIS A 48 -5.85 8.62 -3.28
C HIS A 48 -5.34 9.77 -4.16
N ASN A 49 -5.52 9.65 -5.48
CA ASN A 49 -5.05 10.61 -6.48
C ASN A 49 -3.51 10.77 -6.55
N TYR A 50 -2.75 9.75 -6.15
CA TYR A 50 -1.30 9.73 -6.31
C TYR A 50 -0.80 8.44 -7.01
N PRO A 51 -0.86 8.38 -8.35
CA PRO A 51 -0.61 7.16 -9.11
C PRO A 51 0.78 6.54 -8.95
N LYS A 52 1.75 7.31 -8.43
CA LYS A 52 3.11 6.84 -8.17
C LYS A 52 3.14 5.66 -7.20
N PHE A 53 2.11 5.45 -6.37
CA PHE A 53 2.03 4.32 -5.44
C PHE A 53 1.17 3.15 -5.94
N ASP A 54 0.43 3.33 -7.03
CA ASP A 54 -0.49 2.32 -7.58
C ASP A 54 0.24 1.06 -8.05
N TYR A 55 1.55 1.18 -8.33
CA TYR A 55 2.36 0.03 -8.68
C TYR A 55 2.31 -1.07 -7.61
N LYS A 56 1.95 -0.79 -6.36
CA LYS A 56 1.81 -1.79 -5.29
C LYS A 56 0.63 -2.74 -5.51
N LEU A 57 -0.37 -2.32 -6.27
CA LEU A 57 -1.59 -3.08 -6.55
C LEU A 57 -1.40 -4.14 -7.64
N PHE A 58 -0.29 -4.06 -8.40
CA PHE A 58 -0.14 -4.82 -9.64
C PHE A 58 -0.10 -6.34 -9.48
N ALA A 59 0.33 -6.84 -8.32
CA ALA A 59 0.59 -8.27 -8.15
C ALA A 59 -0.70 -9.09 -8.20
N CYS A 60 -1.73 -8.64 -7.49
CA CYS A 60 -3.07 -9.25 -7.53
C CYS A 60 -4.08 -8.30 -6.86
N PRO A 61 -4.78 -7.44 -7.61
CA PRO A 61 -5.80 -6.55 -7.04
C PRO A 61 -6.89 -7.30 -6.26
N ALA A 62 -7.30 -8.48 -6.74
CA ALA A 62 -8.33 -9.31 -6.12
C ALA A 62 -7.91 -9.89 -4.76
N ALA A 63 -6.61 -10.03 -4.50
CA ALA A 63 -6.08 -10.50 -3.22
C ALA A 63 -5.49 -9.36 -2.37
N THR A 64 -5.77 -8.11 -2.74
CA THR A 64 -5.27 -6.93 -2.03
C THR A 64 -6.35 -6.38 -1.12
N GLU A 65 -5.96 -6.02 0.10
CA GLU A 65 -6.81 -5.32 1.06
C GLU A 65 -6.21 -3.95 1.37
N VAL A 66 -7.09 -3.00 1.71
CA VAL A 66 -6.72 -1.67 2.21
C VAL A 66 -7.20 -1.53 3.64
N TYR A 67 -6.33 -1.03 4.51
CA TYR A 67 -6.69 -0.78 5.89
C TYR A 67 -7.48 0.52 6.00
N ASP A 68 -8.67 0.43 6.58
CA ASP A 68 -9.47 1.57 6.99
C ASP A 68 -9.22 1.86 8.48
N CYS A 69 -8.55 2.97 8.76
CA CYS A 69 -8.26 3.37 10.14
C CYS A 69 -9.48 3.90 10.89
N ALA A 70 -10.55 4.32 10.21
CA ALA A 70 -11.76 4.78 10.88
C ALA A 70 -12.53 3.60 11.52
N THR A 71 -12.58 2.46 10.83
CA THR A 71 -13.24 1.23 11.31
C THR A 71 -12.27 0.23 11.94
N GLY A 72 -10.96 0.40 11.74
CA GLY A 72 -9.93 -0.53 12.20
C GLY A 72 -9.92 -1.86 11.44
N GLN A 73 -10.47 -1.90 10.22
CA GLN A 73 -10.65 -3.12 9.43
C GLN A 73 -9.79 -3.13 8.17
N TRP A 74 -9.44 -4.33 7.71
CA TRP A 74 -8.93 -4.54 6.35
C TRP A 74 -10.11 -4.82 5.42
N LEU A 75 -10.21 -4.06 4.33
CA LEU A 75 -11.29 -4.17 3.36
C LEU A 75 -10.73 -4.56 1.99
N PRO A 76 -11.45 -5.36 1.19
CA PRO A 76 -11.03 -5.66 -0.18
C PRO A 76 -10.75 -4.38 -0.96
N PHE A 77 -9.65 -4.38 -1.73
CA PHE A 77 -9.27 -3.22 -2.51
C PHE A 77 -10.34 -2.88 -3.56
N ALA A 78 -10.83 -1.64 -3.48
CA ALA A 78 -11.60 -0.99 -4.51
C ALA A 78 -11.31 0.52 -4.48
N TRP A 79 -11.23 1.16 -5.65
CA TRP A 79 -11.03 2.61 -5.71
C TRP A 79 -12.13 3.39 -5.01
N ALA A 80 -13.37 2.91 -5.06
CA ALA A 80 -14.48 3.51 -4.32
C ALA A 80 -14.22 3.50 -2.80
N ALA A 81 -13.76 2.38 -2.24
CA ALA A 81 -13.44 2.26 -0.82
C ALA A 81 -12.28 3.20 -0.43
N VAL A 82 -11.21 3.23 -1.23
CA VAL A 82 -10.08 4.17 -1.03
C VAL A 82 -10.55 5.63 -1.05
N ALA A 83 -11.43 5.98 -1.99
CA ALA A 83 -11.96 7.32 -2.11
C ALA A 83 -12.80 7.72 -0.88
N THR A 84 -13.67 6.82 -0.43
CA THR A 84 -14.47 7.02 0.79
C THR A 84 -13.60 7.18 2.03
N HIS A 85 -12.61 6.30 2.24
CA HIS A 85 -11.70 6.40 3.39
C HIS A 85 -10.90 7.70 3.37
N SER A 86 -10.39 8.08 2.19
CA SER A 86 -9.65 9.33 2.02
C SER A 86 -10.52 10.56 2.31
N ALA A 87 -11.79 10.56 1.89
CA ALA A 87 -12.70 11.66 2.16
C ALA A 87 -13.03 11.78 3.66
N GLY A 88 -13.27 10.65 4.32
CA GLY A 88 -13.52 10.61 5.77
C GLY A 88 -12.34 11.15 6.59
N LEU A 89 -11.11 10.80 6.20
CA LEU A 89 -9.89 11.31 6.84
C LEU A 89 -9.70 12.83 6.66
N LEU A 90 -10.09 13.38 5.51
CA LEU A 90 -10.02 14.82 5.26
C LEU A 90 -11.09 15.59 6.03
N ALA A 91 -12.31 15.03 6.15
CA ALA A 91 -13.41 15.66 6.87
C ALA A 91 -13.21 15.70 8.40
N GLY A 92 -12.44 14.75 8.96
CA GLY A 92 -12.12 14.69 10.39
C GLY A 92 -10.90 15.53 10.80
N ARG A 93 -10.28 16.28 9.88
CA ARG A 93 -9.12 17.11 10.18
C ARG A 93 -9.62 18.43 10.81
N PRO A 94 -9.23 18.78 12.05
CA PRO A 94 -9.52 20.10 12.57
C PRO A 94 -8.87 21.15 11.66
N ASP A 95 -9.57 22.25 11.43
CA ASP A 95 -9.04 23.37 10.65
C ASP A 95 -7.75 23.88 11.30
N GLU A 96 -6.60 23.60 10.69
CA GLU A 96 -5.32 24.26 11.02
C GLU A 96 -5.37 25.71 10.48
N HIS A 97 -6.28 26.50 11.01
CA HIS A 97 -6.38 27.94 10.83
C HIS A 97 -6.88 28.58 12.13
N ASP A 98 -6.13 28.44 13.22
CA ASP A 98 -6.09 29.46 14.26
C ASP A 98 -4.82 29.31 15.12
N THR A 99 -3.75 29.97 14.70
CA THR A 99 -2.75 30.53 15.61
C THR A 99 -2.18 31.76 14.91
N ASP A 100 -2.66 32.92 15.35
CA ASP A 100 -2.05 34.25 15.18
C ASP A 100 -0.54 34.25 15.52
#